data_AF-A0A6J1IMD5-F1
#
_entry.id   AF-A0A6J1IMD5-F1
#
_cell.length_a   1.000
_cell.length_b   1.000
_cell.length_c   1.000
_cell.angle_alpha   90.00
_cell.angle_beta   90.00
_cell.angle_gamma   90.00
#
_symmetry.space_group_name_H-M   'P 1'
#
loop_
_entity.id
_entity.type
_entity.pdbx_description
1 polymer ?
#
loop_
_entity_poly.entity_id
_entity_poly.type
_entity_poly.pdbx_seq_one_letter_code
_entity_poly.pdbx_strand_id
1 'polypeptide(L)'
;MAAQQERSELEAKAKQGETVVPGGTGGKSLEAQERLAEGRSRGGQTRKEQLGYEGYQEMGHRGGETRREQMGQEGYQEMGKKGGLSTMDKSASERVEEEGIEIDESKFRTKDR
;
A
#
# COMPACT_ATOMS: atom_id res chain seq x y z
N MET A 1 -14.43 -32.01 -13.89
CA MET A 1 -15.67 -31.48 -13.27
C MET A 1 -15.36 -30.45 -12.18
N ALA A 2 -14.55 -30.76 -11.15
CA ALA A 2 -14.22 -29.82 -10.07
C ALA A 2 -13.65 -28.46 -10.54
N ALA A 3 -12.68 -28.44 -11.45
CA ALA A 3 -12.08 -27.18 -11.95
C ALA A 3 -13.06 -26.27 -12.73
N GLN A 4 -14.09 -26.84 -13.37
CA GLN A 4 -15.14 -26.05 -14.03
C GLN A 4 -16.13 -25.48 -13.03
N GLN A 5 -16.41 -26.23 -11.95
CA GLN A 5 -17.25 -25.74 -10.84
C GLN A 5 -16.55 -24.57 -10.13
N GLU A 6 -15.27 -24.70 -9.78
CA GLU A 6 -14.51 -23.60 -9.17
C GLU A 6 -14.46 -22.35 -10.06
N ARG A 7 -14.20 -22.50 -11.37
CA ARG A 7 -14.26 -21.34 -12.30
C ARG A 7 -15.64 -20.70 -12.33
N SER A 8 -16.72 -21.50 -12.29
CA SER A 8 -18.08 -20.96 -12.30
C SER A 8 -18.45 -20.22 -11.01
N GLU A 9 -17.94 -20.68 -9.87
CA GLU A 9 -18.12 -20.01 -8.57
C GLU A 9 -17.37 -18.68 -8.54
N LEU A 10 -16.11 -18.66 -8.98
CA LEU A 10 -15.32 -17.44 -9.10
C LEU A 10 -15.96 -16.44 -10.07
N GLU A 11 -16.52 -16.91 -11.18
CA GLU A 11 -17.25 -16.08 -12.14
C GLU A 11 -18.54 -15.49 -11.53
N ALA A 12 -19.29 -16.27 -10.74
CA ALA A 12 -20.48 -15.77 -10.05
C ALA A 12 -20.13 -14.68 -9.03
N LYS A 13 -19.04 -14.88 -8.26
CA LYS A 13 -18.51 -13.90 -7.30
C LYS A 13 -18.04 -12.62 -8.00
N ALA A 14 -17.29 -12.75 -9.10
CA ALA A 14 -16.85 -11.61 -9.90
C ALA A 14 -18.02 -10.79 -10.45
N LYS A 15 -19.10 -11.46 -10.89
CA LYS A 15 -20.34 -10.79 -11.35
C LYS A 15 -21.05 -10.00 -10.26
N GLN A 16 -20.96 -10.46 -9.01
CA GLN A 16 -21.45 -9.74 -7.84
C GLN A 16 -20.54 -8.57 -7.43
N GLY A 17 -19.41 -8.37 -8.11
CA GLY A 17 -18.46 -7.29 -7.87
C GLY A 17 -17.34 -7.65 -6.89
N GLU A 18 -17.25 -8.90 -6.45
CA GLU A 18 -16.15 -9.37 -5.61
C GLU A 18 -14.85 -9.46 -6.40
N THR A 19 -13.73 -9.07 -5.80
CA THR A 19 -12.41 -9.27 -6.40
C THR A 19 -11.93 -10.68 -6.07
N VAL A 20 -11.87 -11.55 -7.08
CA VAL A 20 -11.40 -12.93 -6.99
C VAL A 20 -10.00 -13.13 -7.56
N VAL A 21 -9.47 -12.14 -8.29
CA VAL A 21 -8.07 -12.11 -8.76
C VAL A 21 -7.32 -10.94 -8.10
N PRO A 22 -6.24 -11.20 -7.33
CA PRO A 22 -5.39 -10.16 -6.78
C PRO A 22 -4.88 -9.21 -7.86
N GLY A 23 -4.99 -7.90 -7.62
CA GLY A 23 -4.62 -6.89 -8.61
C GLY A 23 -5.64 -6.72 -9.75
N GLY A 24 -6.71 -7.52 -9.80
CA GLY A 24 -7.75 -7.47 -10.85
C GLY A 24 -8.99 -6.64 -10.50
N THR A 25 -8.99 -5.89 -9.39
CA THR A 25 -10.15 -5.15 -8.87
C THR A 25 -10.83 -4.27 -9.93
N GLY A 26 -12.16 -4.37 -10.02
CA GLY A 26 -13.01 -3.57 -10.91
C GLY A 26 -13.64 -4.35 -12.08
N GLY A 27 -13.15 -5.56 -12.39
CA GLY A 27 -13.75 -6.43 -13.41
C GLY A 27 -14.96 -7.22 -12.90
N LYS A 28 -16.03 -7.31 -13.70
CA LYS A 28 -17.27 -8.07 -13.38
C LYS A 28 -17.28 -9.52 -13.89
N SER A 29 -16.12 -10.04 -14.28
CA SER A 29 -15.90 -11.44 -14.65
C SER A 29 -14.50 -11.86 -14.26
N LEU A 30 -14.27 -13.16 -14.09
CA LEU A 30 -12.96 -13.72 -13.80
C LEU A 30 -11.95 -13.28 -14.86
N GLU A 31 -12.30 -13.41 -16.14
CA GLU A 31 -11.42 -13.02 -17.25
C GLU A 31 -11.11 -11.51 -17.25
N ALA A 32 -12.09 -10.66 -16.93
CA ALA A 32 -11.84 -9.22 -16.84
C ALA A 32 -10.86 -8.88 -15.71
N GLN A 33 -10.99 -9.55 -14.56
CA GLN A 33 -10.05 -9.37 -13.45
C GLN A 33 -8.65 -9.91 -13.78
N GLU A 34 -8.55 -11.06 -14.44
CA GLU A 34 -7.27 -11.61 -14.94
C GLU A 34 -6.56 -10.62 -15.87
N ARG A 35 -7.28 -10.07 -16.87
CA ARG A 35 -6.74 -9.07 -17.81
C ARG A 35 -6.31 -7.77 -17.11
N LEU A 36 -7.09 -7.30 -16.13
CA LEU A 36 -6.76 -6.10 -15.36
C LEU A 36 -5.51 -6.31 -14.50
N ALA A 37 -5.40 -7.47 -13.84
CA ALA A 37 -4.23 -7.83 -13.05
C ALA A 37 -2.97 -7.91 -13.93
N GLU A 38 -3.06 -8.58 -15.08
CA GLU A 38 -1.97 -8.67 -16.05
C GLU A 38 -1.56 -7.29 -16.59
N GLY A 39 -2.54 -6.45 -16.95
CA GLY A 39 -2.30 -5.09 -17.41
C GLY A 39 -1.60 -4.21 -16.37
N ARG A 40 -2.04 -4.27 -15.11
CA ARG A 40 -1.42 -3.53 -13.99
C ARG A 40 -0.02 -4.03 -13.69
N SER A 41 0.19 -5.34 -13.71
CA SER A 41 1.53 -5.94 -13.53
C SER A 41 2.49 -5.45 -14.61
N ARG A 42 2.10 -5.55 -15.88
CA ARG A 42 2.91 -5.05 -17.00
C ARG A 42 3.18 -3.56 -16.88
N GLY A 43 2.17 -2.74 -16.58
CA GLY A 43 2.35 -1.30 -16.38
C GLY A 43 3.35 -0.98 -15.25
N GLY A 44 3.30 -1.72 -14.14
CA GLY A 44 4.26 -1.60 -13.04
C GLY A 44 5.68 -1.98 -13.45
N GLN A 45 5.85 -3.07 -14.23
CA GLN A 45 7.15 -3.48 -14.78
C GLN A 45 7.73 -2.43 -15.73
N THR A 46 6.93 -1.95 -16.69
CA THR A 46 7.35 -0.88 -17.60
C THR A 46 7.76 0.38 -16.83
N ARG A 47 6.98 0.78 -15.82
CA ARG A 47 7.34 1.95 -14.99
C ARG A 47 8.62 1.72 -14.20
N LYS A 48 8.86 0.49 -13.72
CA LYS A 48 10.09 0.11 -13.05
C LYS A 48 11.30 0.17 -13.97
N GLU A 49 11.17 -0.28 -15.21
CA GLU A 49 12.24 -0.19 -16.22
C GLU A 49 12.54 1.27 -16.59
N GLN A 50 11.50 2.10 -16.74
CA GLN A 50 11.65 3.53 -17.09
C GLN A 50 12.32 4.36 -15.98
N LEU A 51 11.93 4.13 -14.72
CA LEU A 51 12.44 4.91 -13.59
C LEU A 51 13.76 4.36 -13.04
N GLY A 52 13.96 3.05 -13.11
CA GLY A 52 15.07 2.38 -12.45
C GLY A 52 15.08 2.60 -10.93
N TYR A 53 16.22 2.31 -10.31
CA TYR A 53 16.41 2.51 -8.86
C TYR A 53 16.38 4.00 -8.49
N GLU A 54 17.07 4.84 -9.24
CA GLU A 54 17.20 6.28 -8.96
C GLU A 54 15.86 7.01 -9.03
N GLY A 55 15.02 6.68 -10.01
CA GLY A 55 13.71 7.32 -10.14
C GLY A 55 12.77 7.00 -8.96
N TYR A 56 12.83 5.79 -8.40
CA TYR A 56 12.08 5.47 -7.17
C TYR A 56 12.71 6.10 -5.93
N GLN A 57 14.04 6.18 -5.83
CA GLN A 57 14.72 6.89 -4.75
C GLN A 57 14.31 8.36 -4.71
N GLU A 58 14.32 9.05 -5.86
CA GLU A 58 13.94 10.46 -5.96
C GLU A 58 12.45 10.65 -5.64
N MET A 59 11.57 9.75 -6.10
CA MET A 59 10.14 9.81 -5.78
C MET A 59 9.89 9.61 -4.28
N GLY A 60 10.60 8.68 -3.65
CA GLY A 60 10.56 8.48 -2.21
C GLY A 60 11.06 9.69 -1.43
N HIS A 61 12.18 10.28 -1.86
CA HIS A 61 12.73 11.50 -1.27
C HIS A 61 11.74 12.66 -1.33
N ARG A 62 11.20 12.95 -2.53
CA ARG A 62 10.21 14.02 -2.72
C ARG A 62 8.94 13.78 -1.90
N GLY A 63 8.47 12.54 -1.81
CA GLY A 63 7.34 12.19 -0.95
C GLY A 63 7.61 12.44 0.53
N GLY A 64 8.82 12.10 1.00
CA GLY A 64 9.28 12.38 2.37
C GLY A 64 9.39 13.88 2.66
N GLU A 65 9.96 14.66 1.74
CA GLU A 65 10.03 16.12 1.83
C GLU A 65 8.64 16.76 1.91
N THR A 66 7.74 16.37 0.99
CA THR A 66 6.35 16.84 0.99
C THR A 66 5.67 16.54 2.33
N ARG A 67 5.88 15.34 2.87
CA ARG A 67 5.29 14.93 4.15
C ARG A 67 5.86 15.76 5.30
N ARG A 68 7.18 15.99 5.32
CA ARG A 68 7.86 16.84 6.29
C ARG A 68 7.36 18.29 6.24
N GLU A 69 7.11 18.84 5.06
CA GLU A 69 6.54 20.18 4.90
C GLU A 69 5.12 20.27 5.48
N GLN A 70 4.26 19.29 5.19
CA GLN A 70 2.86 19.28 5.62
C GLN A 70 2.68 19.21 7.15
N MET A 71 3.54 18.46 7.85
CA MET A 71 3.41 18.22 9.30
C MET A 71 4.44 18.98 10.13
N GLY A 72 5.44 19.58 9.48
CA GLY A 72 6.60 20.16 10.13
C GLY A 72 7.63 19.12 10.58
N GLN A 73 8.79 19.62 10.99
CA GLN A 73 9.92 18.79 11.36
C GLN A 73 9.63 17.87 12.55
N GLU A 74 8.92 18.33 13.57
CA GLU A 74 8.61 17.56 14.78
C GLU A 74 7.70 16.37 14.48
N GLY A 75 6.59 16.59 13.76
CA GLY A 75 5.68 15.51 13.36
C GLY A 75 6.36 14.46 12.49
N TYR A 76 7.24 14.89 11.58
CA TYR A 76 8.00 13.97 10.72
C TYR A 76 9.01 13.14 11.52
N GLN A 77 9.71 13.77 12.47
CA GLN A 77 10.65 13.08 13.35
C GLN A 77 9.95 12.08 14.27
N GLU A 78 8.81 12.44 14.88
CA GLU A 78 8.04 11.50 15.72
C GLU A 78 7.49 10.33 14.91
N MET A 79 7.05 10.56 13.68
CA MET A 79 6.62 9.49 12.78
C MET A 79 7.77 8.54 12.44
N GLY A 80 8.95 9.10 12.15
CA GLY A 80 10.17 8.31 11.91
C GLY A 80 10.59 7.50 13.14
N LYS A 81 10.52 8.09 14.34
CA LYS A 81 10.76 7.40 15.61
C LYS A 81 9.80 6.23 15.79
N LYS A 82 8.48 6.46 15.62
CA LYS A 82 7.47 5.40 15.70
C LYS A 82 7.80 4.27 14.71
N GLY A 83 8.05 4.61 13.45
CA GLY A 83 8.41 3.62 12.42
C GLY A 83 9.65 2.79 12.76
N GLY A 84 10.66 3.41 13.37
CA GLY A 84 11.90 2.75 13.80
C GLY A 84 11.75 1.77 14.97
N LEU A 85 10.63 1.79 15.70
CA LEU A 85 10.33 0.83 16.78
C LEU A 85 9.81 -0.51 16.24
N SER A 86 9.43 -0.58 14.97
CA SER A 86 8.95 -1.84 14.38
C SER A 86 10.07 -2.87 14.30
N THR A 87 9.74 -4.11 14.64
CA THR A 87 10.66 -5.25 14.53
C THR A 87 10.05 -6.36 13.69
N MET A 88 10.77 -7.47 13.47
CA MET A 88 10.23 -8.60 12.71
C MET A 88 8.99 -9.21 13.37
N ASP A 89 8.95 -9.25 14.71
CA ASP A 89 7.90 -9.93 15.47
C ASP A 89 6.76 -9.01 15.92
N LYS A 90 7.01 -7.68 15.98
CA LYS A 90 6.08 -6.72 16.57
C LYS A 90 5.96 -5.45 15.74
N SER A 91 4.73 -4.96 15.62
CA SER A 91 4.46 -3.68 14.99
C SER A 91 4.96 -2.50 15.84
N ALA A 92 5.26 -1.38 15.18
CA ALA A 92 5.59 -0.13 15.86
C ALA A 92 4.55 0.27 16.94
N SER A 93 3.25 0.14 16.65
CA SER A 93 2.20 0.49 17.61
C SER A 93 2.23 -0.39 18.86
N GLU A 94 2.41 -1.69 18.68
CA GLU A 94 2.47 -2.64 19.81
C GLU A 94 3.65 -2.36 20.74
N ARG A 95 4.80 -1.97 20.18
CA ARG A 95 6.00 -1.58 20.93
C ARG A 95 5.82 -0.28 21.70
N VAL A 96 5.14 0.70 21.09
CA VAL A 96 4.83 1.97 21.75
C VAL A 96 4.00 1.74 23.00
N GLU A 97 3.02 0.84 22.93
CA GLU A 97 2.16 0.49 24.06
C GLU A 97 2.92 -0.33 25.13
N GLU A 98 3.74 -1.31 24.73
CA GLU A 98 4.51 -2.16 25.65
C GLU A 98 5.59 -1.39 26.42
N GLU A 99 6.34 -0.52 25.72
CA GLU A 99 7.44 0.25 26.31
C GLU A 99 6.95 1.56 26.96
N GLY A 100 5.65 1.88 26.85
CA GLY A 100 5.07 3.10 27.41
C GLY A 100 5.64 4.38 26.79
N ILE A 101 5.98 4.33 25.50
CA ILE A 101 6.56 5.46 24.78
C ILE A 101 5.45 6.45 24.46
N GLU A 102 5.56 7.69 24.95
CA GLU A 102 4.62 8.74 24.59
C GLU A 102 4.92 9.24 23.16
N ILE A 103 3.96 9.05 22.25
CA ILE A 103 4.02 9.55 20.87
C ILE A 103 2.76 10.37 20.59
N ASP A 104 2.94 11.62 20.15
CA ASP A 104 1.81 12.47 19.79
C ASP A 104 1.43 12.26 18.32
N GLU A 105 0.53 11.31 18.07
CA GLU A 105 0.04 11.02 16.72
C GLU A 105 -0.78 12.17 16.12
N SER A 106 -1.24 13.14 16.93
CA SER A 106 -1.95 14.31 16.38
C SER A 106 -1.06 15.14 15.45
N LYS A 107 0.26 15.12 15.68
CA LYS A 107 1.28 15.75 14.84
C LYS A 107 1.50 15.04 13.51
N PHE A 108 0.92 13.87 13.29
CA PHE A 108 1.06 13.15 12.02
C PHE A 108 0.11 13.67 10.93
N ARG A 109 -0.86 14.50 11.32
CA ARG A 109 -1.83 15.11 10.42
C ARG A 109 -1.19 16.24 9.63
N THR A 110 -1.72 16.46 8.44
CA THR A 110 -1.38 17.63 7.63
C THR A 110 -1.87 18.87 8.34
N LYS A 111 -1.05 19.90 8.46
CA LYS A 111 -1.50 21.21 8.94
C LYS A 111 -2.54 21.73 7.95
N ASP A 112 -3.76 21.98 8.41
CA ASP A 112 -4.77 22.68 7.61
C ASP A 112 -4.19 24.04 7.15
N ARG A 113 -4.44 24.36 5.88
CA ARG A 113 -3.87 25.53 5.19
C ARG A 113 -4.54 26.83 5.61
#